data_AF-A0A1V8S867-F1
#
_entry.id   AF-A0A1V8S867-F1
#
_cell.length_a   1.000
_cell.length_b   1.000
_cell.length_c   1.000
_cell.angle_alpha   90.00
_cell.angle_beta   90.00
_cell.angle_gamma   90.00
#
_symmetry.space_group_name_H-M   'P 1'
#
loop_
_entity.id
_entity.type
_entity.pdbx_description
1 polymer ?
#
loop_
_entity_poly.entity_id
_entity_poly.type
_entity_poly.pdbx_seq_one_letter_code
_entity_poly.pdbx_strand_id
1 'polypeptide(L)'
;MHTLAPRWSSPDAQQIKRLVNDSCFFPDLSRDTVRNTVLPNIKGVGTAIPNFFTFFEDIKYLEPCARFMRSLLPSSTTNARNGLSIQLGLKRHYFPSTDFEFAVDYAQGNMRSHRAAEFEEFTLKYQQLWLFALRNFPRMTNTTARKERKKDKPMAVEPSPIIWRELG
;
A
#
# COMPACT_ATOMS: atom_id res chain seq x y z
N MET A 1 -10.43 9.98 -14.53
CA MET A 1 -9.22 9.40 -15.16
C MET A 1 -9.09 8.00 -14.60
N HIS A 2 -9.40 6.99 -15.42
CA HIS A 2 -9.79 5.67 -14.93
C HIS A 2 -8.59 4.71 -14.88
N THR A 3 -8.47 3.99 -13.77
CA THR A 3 -7.67 2.77 -13.62
C THR A 3 -8.26 1.69 -14.54
N LEU A 4 -7.43 0.87 -15.19
CA LEU A 4 -7.92 -0.20 -16.07
C LEU A 4 -7.92 -1.54 -15.34
N ALA A 5 -9.03 -2.27 -15.34
CA ALA A 5 -9.16 -3.59 -14.74
C ALA A 5 -9.45 -4.65 -15.82
N PRO A 6 -8.49 -4.97 -16.70
CA PRO A 6 -8.72 -5.71 -17.94
C PRO A 6 -9.16 -7.16 -17.75
N ARG A 7 -8.92 -7.77 -16.58
CA ARG A 7 -9.46 -9.09 -16.24
C ARG A 7 -10.97 -9.05 -16.00
N TRP A 8 -11.47 -7.95 -15.44
CA TRP A 8 -12.83 -7.83 -14.93
C TRP A 8 -13.72 -6.93 -15.81
N SER A 9 -13.13 -6.08 -16.65
CA SER A 9 -13.80 -5.12 -17.52
C SER A 9 -13.47 -5.41 -18.98
N SER A 10 -14.46 -5.89 -19.73
CA SER A 10 -14.34 -6.09 -21.18
C SER A 10 -14.00 -4.80 -21.94
N PRO A 11 -14.55 -3.62 -21.59
CA PRO A 11 -14.09 -2.35 -22.15
C PRO A 11 -12.60 -2.08 -21.91
N ASP A 12 -12.12 -2.29 -20.69
CA ASP A 12 -10.71 -2.04 -20.35
C ASP A 12 -9.79 -3.01 -21.08
N ALA A 13 -10.20 -4.27 -21.20
CA ALA A 13 -9.49 -5.28 -21.98
C ALA A 13 -9.37 -4.90 -23.46
N GLN A 14 -10.43 -4.34 -24.04
CA GLN A 14 -10.41 -3.81 -25.41
C GLN A 14 -9.52 -2.59 -25.54
N GLN A 15 -9.55 -1.68 -24.56
CA GLN A 15 -8.69 -0.51 -24.54
C GLN A 15 -7.21 -0.92 -24.49
N ILE A 16 -6.83 -1.86 -23.62
CA ILE A 16 -5.46 -2.38 -23.57
C ILE A 16 -5.07 -3.02 -24.91
N LYS A 17 -5.95 -3.82 -25.53
CA LYS A 17 -5.68 -4.41 -26.83
C LYS A 17 -5.38 -3.35 -27.90
N ARG A 18 -6.10 -2.22 -27.90
CA ARG A 18 -5.85 -1.10 -28.83
C ARG A 18 -4.49 -0.46 -28.54
N LEU A 19 -4.22 -0.09 -27.29
CA LEU A 19 -2.95 0.53 -26.88
C LEU A 19 -1.73 -0.34 -27.25
N VAL A 20 -1.83 -1.65 -27.03
CA VAL A 20 -0.76 -2.59 -27.37
C VAL A 20 -0.55 -2.71 -28.90
N ASN A 21 -1.62 -2.62 -29.69
CA ASN A 21 -1.56 -2.70 -31.14
C ASN A 21 -1.07 -1.41 -31.82
N ASP A 22 -1.17 -0.26 -31.13
CA ASP A 22 -0.74 1.05 -31.66
C ASP A 22 0.80 1.19 -31.74
N SER A 23 1.57 0.10 -31.63
CA SER A 23 3.04 0.01 -31.76
C SER A 23 3.88 0.88 -30.80
N CYS A 24 3.26 1.68 -29.92
CA CYS A 24 3.98 2.54 -28.98
C CYS A 24 4.41 1.84 -27.68
N PHE A 25 3.74 0.75 -27.28
CA PHE A 25 3.90 0.21 -25.92
C PHE A 25 5.00 -0.84 -25.75
N PHE A 26 5.54 -1.40 -26.84
CA PHE A 26 6.62 -2.39 -26.81
C PHE A 26 7.45 -2.34 -28.10
N PRO A 27 8.18 -1.24 -28.37
CA PRO A 27 8.88 -1.05 -29.64
C PRO A 27 9.95 -2.13 -29.89
N ASP A 28 10.56 -2.66 -28.83
CA ASP A 28 11.66 -3.63 -28.90
C ASP A 28 11.18 -5.10 -28.94
N LEU A 29 9.88 -5.35 -28.86
CA LEU A 29 9.31 -6.70 -28.89
C LEU A 29 8.67 -7.00 -30.25
N SER A 30 8.82 -8.24 -30.72
CA SER A 30 8.12 -8.68 -31.93
C SER A 30 6.59 -8.68 -31.73
N ARG A 31 5.85 -8.42 -32.80
CA ARG A 31 4.37 -8.41 -32.78
C ARG A 31 3.80 -9.73 -32.25
N ASP A 32 4.42 -10.86 -32.58
CA ASP A 32 3.95 -12.18 -32.12
C ASP A 32 4.15 -12.37 -30.62
N THR A 33 5.30 -11.96 -30.07
CA THR A 33 5.56 -11.99 -28.62
C THR A 33 4.57 -11.09 -27.88
N VAL A 34 4.33 -9.90 -28.40
CA VAL A 34 3.38 -8.96 -27.82
C VAL A 34 1.95 -9.53 -27.83
N ARG A 35 1.53 -10.15 -28.94
CA ARG A 35 0.18 -10.68 -29.11
C ARG A 35 -0.08 -11.95 -28.30
N ASN A 36 0.88 -12.88 -28.27
CA ASN A 36 0.68 -14.22 -27.73
C ASN A 36 1.13 -14.36 -26.28
N THR A 37 1.95 -13.43 -25.77
CA THR A 37 2.49 -13.50 -24.41
C THR A 37 2.13 -12.26 -23.60
N VAL A 38 2.52 -11.08 -24.08
CA VAL A 38 2.38 -9.84 -23.30
C VAL A 38 0.91 -9.46 -23.10
N LEU A 39 0.11 -9.45 -24.17
CA LEU A 39 -1.29 -9.07 -24.10
C LEU A 39 -2.13 -10.00 -23.20
N PRO A 40 -2.02 -11.34 -23.29
CA PRO A 40 -2.67 -12.24 -22.34
C PRO A 40 -2.26 -11.98 -20.89
N ASN A 41 -0.97 -11.73 -20.63
CA ASN A 41 -0.48 -11.43 -19.28
C ASN A 41 -1.08 -10.14 -18.72
N ILE A 42 -1.09 -9.05 -19.49
CA ILE A 42 -1.68 -7.78 -19.06
C ILE A 42 -3.19 -7.94 -18.83
N LYS A 43 -3.89 -8.68 -19.69
CA LYS A 43 -5.32 -8.98 -19.50
C LYS A 43 -5.60 -9.90 -18.31
N GLY A 44 -4.63 -10.71 -17.92
CA GLY A 44 -4.71 -11.62 -16.78
C GLY A 44 -4.52 -10.94 -15.42
N VAL A 45 -4.06 -9.68 -15.40
CA VAL A 45 -3.85 -8.91 -14.16
C VAL A 45 -5.17 -8.77 -13.42
N GLY A 46 -5.26 -9.43 -12.26
CA GLY A 46 -6.48 -9.48 -11.45
C GLY A 46 -6.72 -8.25 -10.58
N THR A 47 -5.83 -7.29 -10.62
CA THR A 47 -5.94 -6.01 -9.95
C THR A 47 -6.09 -4.89 -10.96
N ALA A 48 -6.57 -3.75 -10.49
CA ALA A 48 -6.68 -2.57 -11.32
C ALA A 48 -5.25 -2.04 -11.61
N ILE A 49 -4.94 -1.77 -12.89
CA ILE A 49 -3.68 -1.20 -13.37
C ILE A 49 -3.75 0.32 -13.20
N PRO A 50 -3.05 0.91 -12.23
CA PRO A 50 -3.03 2.36 -12.05
C PRO A 50 -2.32 3.01 -13.22
N ASN A 51 -2.88 4.10 -13.71
CA ASN A 51 -2.10 5.03 -14.52
C ASN A 51 -1.10 5.77 -13.60
N PHE A 52 -0.01 6.29 -14.15
CA PHE A 52 1.00 7.02 -13.36
C PHE A 52 0.40 8.14 -12.52
N PHE A 53 -0.58 8.87 -13.05
CA PHE A 53 -1.24 9.92 -12.29
C PHE A 53 -1.93 9.38 -11.02
N THR A 54 -2.77 8.35 -11.14
CA THR A 54 -3.43 7.70 -10.00
C THR A 54 -2.40 7.10 -9.05
N PHE A 55 -1.36 6.45 -9.57
CA PHE A 55 -0.26 5.93 -8.75
C PHE A 55 0.43 7.03 -7.92
N PHE A 56 0.78 8.16 -8.52
CA PHE A 56 1.39 9.28 -7.81
C PHE A 56 0.42 9.97 -6.84
N GLU A 57 -0.87 10.05 -7.19
CA GLU A 57 -1.91 10.52 -6.27
C GLU A 57 -2.06 9.59 -5.06
N ASP A 58 -2.02 8.28 -5.26
CA ASP A 58 -2.14 7.28 -4.20
C ASP A 58 -0.90 7.30 -3.28
N ILE A 59 0.30 7.54 -3.83
CA ILE A 59 1.54 7.67 -3.03
C ILE A 59 1.48 8.87 -2.08
N LYS A 60 0.71 9.92 -2.37
CA LYS A 60 0.58 11.08 -1.45
C LYS A 60 0.00 10.68 -0.10
N TYR A 61 -0.79 9.61 -0.04
CA TYR A 61 -1.31 9.08 1.22
C TYR A 61 -0.26 8.26 1.99
N LEU A 62 0.80 7.78 1.33
CA LEU A 62 1.88 7.05 1.99
C LEU A 62 2.83 7.97 2.74
N GLU A 63 3.01 9.23 2.33
CA GLU A 63 3.91 10.17 3.01
C GLU A 63 3.56 10.38 4.49
N PRO A 64 2.32 10.75 4.88
CA PRO A 64 1.97 10.90 6.29
C PRO A 64 2.10 9.58 7.06
N CYS A 65 1.73 8.46 6.45
CA CYS A 65 1.92 7.13 7.04
C CYS A 65 3.40 6.81 7.26
N ALA A 66 4.28 7.15 6.32
CA ALA A 66 5.72 6.94 6.43
C ALA A 66 6.33 7.79 7.55
N ARG A 67 5.85 9.02 7.76
CA ARG A 67 6.26 9.87 8.89
C ARG A 67 5.87 9.23 10.23
N PHE A 68 4.66 8.69 10.34
CA PHE A 68 4.22 7.91 11.49
C PHE A 68 5.08 6.66 11.72
N MET A 69 5.33 5.88 10.67
CA MET A 69 6.17 4.69 10.77
C MET A 69 7.61 5.03 11.18
N ARG A 70 8.13 6.20 10.80
CA ARG A 70 9.44 6.70 11.24
C ARG A 70 9.44 7.15 12.70
N SER A 71 8.34 7.66 13.24
CA SER A 71 8.28 8.06 14.66
C SER A 71 8.31 6.86 15.62
N LEU A 72 8.01 5.66 15.13
CA LEU A 72 8.20 4.41 15.88
C LEU A 72 9.67 4.05 16.09
N LEU A 73 10.56 4.59 15.27
CA LEU A 73 11.99 4.29 15.33
C LEU A 73 12.71 5.25 16.28
N PRO A 74 13.70 4.76 17.06
CA PRO A 74 14.54 5.63 17.87
C PRO A 74 15.22 6.70 17.02
N SER A 75 15.39 7.90 17.58
CA SER A 75 16.03 9.05 16.91
C SER A 75 17.43 8.73 16.35
N SER A 76 18.14 7.79 16.99
CA SER A 76 19.44 7.26 16.55
C SER A 76 19.36 6.48 15.23
N THR A 77 18.20 5.88 14.92
CA THR A 77 17.93 5.10 13.70
C THR A 77 17.34 5.97 12.59
N THR A 78 16.64 7.05 12.94
CA THR A 78 15.88 7.92 12.02
C THR A 78 16.71 9.04 11.38
N ASN A 79 17.97 9.23 11.80
CA ASN A 79 18.87 10.19 11.16
C ASN A 79 19.10 9.82 9.70
N ALA A 80 18.81 10.76 8.78
CA ALA A 80 18.96 10.60 7.33
C ALA A 80 20.36 10.12 6.90
N ARG A 81 21.38 10.30 7.76
CA ARG A 81 22.75 9.81 7.55
C ARG A 81 22.92 8.29 7.67
N ASN A 82 21.98 7.58 8.29
CA ASN A 82 22.07 6.13 8.47
C ASN A 82 21.39 5.33 7.34
N GLY A 83 20.64 6.00 6.44
CA GLY A 83 20.14 5.41 5.18
C GLY A 83 19.21 4.19 5.30
N LEU A 84 18.78 3.81 6.50
CA LEU A 84 17.97 2.60 6.69
C LEU A 84 16.54 2.84 6.22
N SER A 85 15.99 1.85 5.50
CA SER A 85 14.55 1.82 5.22
C SER A 85 13.75 1.64 6.52
N ILE A 86 12.50 2.10 6.53
CA ILE A 86 11.56 1.91 7.65
C ILE A 86 11.49 0.42 8.02
N GLN A 87 11.37 -0.45 7.02
CA GLN A 87 11.32 -1.91 7.22
C GLN A 87 12.58 -2.44 7.91
N LEU A 88 13.77 -2.03 7.47
CA LEU A 88 15.03 -2.50 8.07
C LEU A 88 15.21 -1.95 9.48
N GLY A 89 14.83 -0.69 9.71
CA GLY A 89 14.80 -0.09 11.05
C GLY A 89 13.90 -0.88 12.00
N LEU A 90 12.65 -1.14 11.59
CA LEU A 90 11.69 -1.89 12.41
C LEU A 90 12.14 -3.33 12.63
N LYS A 91 12.73 -3.98 11.62
CA LYS A 91 13.26 -5.35 11.73
C LYS A 91 14.39 -5.46 12.76
N ARG A 92 15.25 -4.44 12.86
CA ARG A 92 16.34 -4.41 13.86
C ARG A 92 15.85 -4.26 15.29
N HIS A 93 14.70 -3.61 15.47
CA HIS A 93 14.05 -3.42 16.77
C HIS A 93 12.89 -4.41 16.98
N TYR A 94 12.77 -5.42 16.13
CA TYR A 94 11.74 -6.45 16.23
C TYR A 94 12.22 -7.56 17.15
N PHE A 95 11.48 -7.80 18.23
CA PHE A 95 11.69 -8.91 19.14
C PHE A 95 10.51 -9.87 18.96
N PRO A 96 10.72 -11.07 18.37
CA PRO A 96 9.64 -12.04 18.19
C PRO A 96 9.10 -12.47 19.56
N SER A 97 7.78 -12.66 19.65
CA SER A 97 7.21 -13.27 20.86
C SER A 97 7.64 -14.73 20.93
N THR A 98 7.66 -15.29 22.14
CA THR A 98 7.77 -16.75 22.31
C THR A 98 6.45 -17.45 21.95
N ASP A 99 5.36 -16.68 21.81
CA ASP A 99 4.07 -17.17 21.37
C ASP A 99 4.10 -17.60 19.91
N PHE A 100 3.58 -18.79 19.64
CA PHE A 100 3.46 -19.29 18.28
C PHE A 100 2.25 -18.73 17.55
N GLU A 101 1.35 -18.04 18.26
CA GLU A 101 0.13 -17.45 17.71
C GLU A 101 0.15 -15.93 17.84
N PHE A 102 -0.28 -15.27 16.78
CA PHE A 102 -0.48 -13.82 16.77
C PHE A 102 -1.75 -13.48 15.99
N ALA A 103 -2.37 -12.38 16.37
CA ALA A 103 -3.63 -11.97 15.82
C ALA A 103 -3.44 -10.90 14.71
N VAL A 104 -4.15 -11.08 13.59
CA VAL A 104 -4.05 -10.26 12.38
C VAL A 104 -5.41 -9.65 12.08
N ASP A 105 -5.48 -8.33 11.90
CA ASP A 105 -6.68 -7.63 11.47
C ASP A 105 -6.84 -7.73 9.94
N TYR A 106 -7.91 -8.40 9.50
CA TYR A 106 -8.25 -8.54 8.07
C TYR A 106 -9.22 -7.46 7.59
N ALA A 107 -10.08 -6.98 8.48
CA ALA A 107 -11.11 -5.98 8.24
C ALA A 107 -11.54 -5.43 9.59
N GLN A 108 -11.97 -4.17 9.67
CA GLN A 108 -12.33 -3.54 10.95
C GLN A 108 -13.17 -4.45 11.87
N GLY A 109 -12.57 -4.87 12.99
CA GLY A 109 -13.20 -5.77 13.97
C GLY A 109 -13.13 -7.27 13.66
N ASN A 110 -12.41 -7.68 12.61
CA ASN A 110 -12.23 -9.07 12.15
C ASN A 110 -10.77 -9.50 12.31
N MET A 111 -10.45 -9.88 13.54
CA MET A 111 -9.14 -10.31 13.95
C MET A 111 -9.05 -11.85 13.91
N ARG A 112 -8.01 -12.39 13.28
CA ARG A 112 -7.82 -13.84 13.11
C ARG A 112 -6.48 -14.29 13.70
N SER A 113 -6.45 -15.45 14.35
CA SER A 113 -5.21 -16.03 14.87
C SER A 113 -4.42 -16.69 13.73
N HIS A 114 -3.11 -16.45 13.70
CA HIS A 114 -2.14 -17.02 12.76
C HIS A 114 -0.98 -17.63 13.49
N ARG A 115 -0.43 -18.72 12.94
CA ARG A 115 0.73 -19.40 13.49
C ARG A 115 2.04 -18.95 12.83
N ALA A 116 3.05 -18.60 13.63
CA ALA A 116 4.33 -18.07 13.17
C ALA A 116 5.15 -19.03 12.28
N ALA A 117 4.92 -20.34 12.36
CA ALA A 117 5.63 -21.32 11.53
C ALA A 117 5.21 -21.31 10.05
N GLU A 118 4.05 -20.71 9.72
CA GLU A 118 3.49 -20.72 8.37
C GLU A 118 3.72 -19.39 7.61
N PHE A 119 4.13 -18.33 8.31
CA PHE A 119 4.30 -16.99 7.73
C PHE A 119 5.51 -16.27 8.32
N GLU A 120 6.12 -15.37 7.55
CA GLU A 120 7.06 -14.40 8.11
C GLU A 120 6.30 -13.44 9.05
N GLU A 121 6.25 -13.78 10.34
CA GLU A 121 5.54 -13.03 11.40
C GLU A 121 5.85 -11.52 11.33
N PHE A 122 7.13 -11.18 11.17
CA PHE A 122 7.56 -9.79 11.00
C PHE A 122 6.89 -9.11 9.81
N THR A 123 6.82 -9.78 8.65
CA THR A 123 6.23 -9.23 7.42
C THR A 123 4.74 -8.95 7.62
N LEU A 124 4.01 -9.85 8.29
CA LEU A 124 2.60 -9.64 8.61
C LEU A 124 2.41 -8.49 9.60
N LYS A 125 3.17 -8.44 10.70
CA LYS A 125 3.09 -7.33 11.66
C LYS A 125 3.47 -5.99 11.04
N TYR A 126 4.47 -5.99 10.17
CA TYR A 126 4.86 -4.82 9.39
C TYR A 126 3.71 -4.33 8.49
N GLN A 127 3.01 -5.23 7.80
CA GLN A 127 1.83 -4.89 7.00
C GLN A 127 0.68 -4.37 7.87
N GLN A 128 0.44 -4.98 9.03
CA GLN A 128 -0.58 -4.52 9.99
C GLN A 128 -0.32 -3.09 10.46
N LEU A 129 0.94 -2.74 10.75
CA LEU A 129 1.31 -1.35 11.08
C LEU A 129 1.02 -0.37 9.94
N TRP A 130 1.30 -0.74 8.69
CA TRP A 130 0.96 0.09 7.54
C TRP A 130 -0.55 0.23 7.33
N LEU A 131 -1.32 -0.85 7.50
CA LEU A 131 -2.78 -0.82 7.41
C LEU A 131 -3.39 0.07 8.50
N PHE A 132 -2.87 -0.03 9.72
CA PHE A 132 -3.25 0.85 10.81
C PHE A 132 -2.91 2.31 10.48
N ALA A 133 -1.69 2.57 9.98
CA ALA A 133 -1.25 3.88 9.56
C ALA A 133 -2.21 4.49 8.52
N LEU A 134 -2.52 3.73 7.47
CA LEU A 134 -3.43 4.11 6.39
C LEU A 134 -4.87 4.34 6.86
N ARG A 135 -5.34 3.59 7.86
CA ARG A 135 -6.69 3.75 8.42
C ARG A 135 -6.81 5.02 9.27
N ASN A 136 -5.74 5.38 9.99
CA ASN A 136 -5.77 6.43 11.00
C ASN A 136 -4.98 7.71 10.63
N PHE A 137 -4.34 7.78 9.45
CA PHE A 137 -3.46 8.92 9.10
C PHE A 137 -4.08 10.32 9.31
N PRO A 138 -5.39 10.57 9.03
CA PRO A 138 -5.97 11.90 9.24
C PRO A 138 -6.02 12.33 10.71
N ARG A 139 -5.92 11.37 11.64
CA ARG A 139 -5.93 11.57 13.10
C ARG A 139 -4.53 11.42 13.73
N MET A 140 -3.53 10.99 12.96
CA MET A 140 -2.16 10.76 13.44
C MET A 140 -1.15 11.78 12.90
N THR A 141 -1.52 12.53 11.86
CA THR A 141 -0.70 13.62 11.33
C THR A 141 -1.53 14.88 11.18
N ASN A 142 -0.87 16.04 11.13
CA ASN A 142 -1.52 17.32 10.80
C ASN A 142 -1.95 17.42 9.32
N THR A 143 -1.99 16.30 8.60
CA THR A 143 -2.35 16.25 7.19
C THR A 143 -3.85 16.04 7.07
N THR A 144 -4.55 17.03 6.51
CA THR A 144 -5.97 16.88 6.19
C THR A 144 -6.17 15.87 5.08
N ALA A 145 -7.11 14.94 5.24
CA ALA A 145 -7.55 14.08 4.16
C ALA A 145 -8.03 14.90 2.95
N ARG A 146 -7.99 14.32 1.75
CA ARG A 146 -8.51 15.01 0.56
C ARG A 146 -10.00 15.30 0.75
N LYS A 147 -10.42 16.53 0.45
CA LYS A 147 -11.84 16.92 0.46
C LYS A 147 -12.62 16.05 -0.52
N GLU A 148 -13.63 15.35 -0.03
CA GLU A 148 -14.60 14.68 -0.90
C GLU A 148 -15.49 15.71 -1.61
N ARG A 149 -15.83 15.44 -2.87
CA ARG A 149 -16.68 16.32 -3.66
C ARG A 149 -18.06 16.42 -3.00
N LYS A 150 -18.54 17.66 -2.78
CA LYS A 150 -19.80 18.00 -2.07
C LYS A 150 -19.81 17.74 -0.55
N LYS A 151 -18.68 17.36 0.07
CA LYS A 151 -18.54 17.34 1.53
C LYS A 151 -17.75 18.56 2.00
N ASP A 152 -17.88 18.87 3.28
CA ASP A 152 -17.09 19.92 3.92
C ASP A 152 -15.60 19.58 3.89
N LYS A 153 -14.76 20.63 3.97
CA LYS A 153 -13.31 20.44 4.02
C LYS A 153 -12.98 19.72 5.33
N PRO A 154 -12.34 18.54 5.30
CA PRO A 154 -11.96 17.85 6.53
C PRO A 154 -11.00 18.75 7.32
N MET A 155 -11.28 18.92 8.61
CA MET A 155 -10.41 19.67 9.52
C MET A 155 -9.21 18.82 9.91
N ALA A 156 -8.05 19.46 10.07
CA ALA A 156 -6.90 18.78 10.66
C ALA A 156 -7.26 18.47 12.13
N VAL A 157 -7.16 17.21 12.51
CA VAL A 157 -7.36 16.79 13.90
C VAL A 157 -5.98 16.77 14.54
N GLU A 158 -5.85 17.31 15.76
CA GLU A 158 -4.60 17.19 16.50
C GLU A 158 -4.27 15.71 16.74
N PRO A 159 -2.99 15.30 16.57
CA PRO A 159 -2.57 13.92 16.80
C PRO A 159 -2.97 13.44 18.19
N SER A 160 -3.90 12.50 18.28
CA SER A 160 -4.41 12.02 19.56
C SER A 160 -3.55 10.85 20.06
N PRO A 161 -2.99 10.92 21.28
CA PRO A 161 -2.22 9.80 21.85
C PRO A 161 -3.11 8.60 22.21
N ILE A 162 -4.45 8.73 22.16
CA ILE A 162 -5.39 7.66 22.48
C ILE A 162 -5.43 6.58 21.39
N ILE A 163 -5.12 6.94 20.14
CA ILE A 163 -5.14 6.04 18.97
C ILE A 163 -4.22 4.84 19.17
N TRP A 164 -3.13 4.99 19.92
CA TRP A 164 -2.23 3.89 20.25
C TRP A 164 -2.91 2.73 20.98
N ARG A 165 -3.96 3.00 21.76
CA ARG A 165 -4.72 1.94 22.47
C ARG A 165 -5.59 1.11 21.54
N GLU A 166 -5.84 1.58 20.33
CA GLU A 166 -6.62 0.87 19.31
C GLU A 166 -5.77 -0.09 18.47
N LEU A 167 -4.43 -0.04 18.61
CA LEU A 167 -3.49 -0.91 17.87
C LEU A 167 -3.43 -2.34 18.46
N GLY A 168 -3.97 -2.56 19.65
CA GLY A 168 -3.88 -3.83 20.40
C GLY A 168 -2.78 -3.80 21.43
#